data_AF-A0A6A8D654-F1
#
_entry.id   AF-A0A6A8D654-F1
#
_cell.length_a   1.000
_cell.length_b   1.000
_cell.length_c   1.000
_cell.angle_alpha   90.00
_cell.angle_beta   90.00
_cell.angle_gamma   90.00
#
_symmetry.space_group_name_H-M   'P 1'
#
loop_
_entity.id
_entity.type
_entity.pdbx_description
1 polymer ?
#
loop_
_entity_poly.entity_id
_entity_poly.type
_entity_poly.pdbx_seq_one_letter_code
_entity_poly.pdbx_strand_id
1 'polypeptide(L)'
;MYKSLKIFGLILILSIVSGCGLITDAFSESPNEEIVFGTGTFEEGIAEQKSTFSQEEDFLLDAVFSEPFETTEIQFSVLKESNGSEEIYQQWSDTVDPTWETLLYEFQRVEADGQFDKGNYILRMYKNDSELIGEGNFTIE
;
A
#
# COMPACT_ATOMS: atom_id res chain seq x y z
N MET A 1 -10.76 15.49 -60.47
CA MET A 1 -11.49 14.24 -60.75
C MET A 1 -12.42 14.01 -59.57
N TYR A 2 -13.72 14.31 -59.73
CA TYR A 2 -14.77 14.07 -58.72
C TYR A 2 -15.47 12.74 -59.05
N LYS A 3 -15.71 11.89 -58.05
CA LYS A 3 -16.71 10.79 -57.95
C LYS A 3 -16.29 9.89 -56.78
N SER A 4 -17.14 9.35 -55.91
CA SER A 4 -18.58 9.44 -55.69
C SER A 4 -18.87 8.83 -54.32
N LEU A 5 -19.82 9.45 -53.63
CA LEU A 5 -20.50 9.06 -52.40
C LEU A 5 -21.10 7.64 -52.43
N LYS A 6 -21.01 6.90 -51.31
CA LYS A 6 -22.05 5.98 -50.84
C LYS A 6 -22.18 6.08 -49.32
N ILE A 7 -23.21 6.80 -48.88
CA ILE A 7 -23.80 6.73 -47.54
C ILE A 7 -24.64 5.45 -47.50
N PHE A 8 -24.46 4.58 -46.51
CA PHE A 8 -25.49 3.63 -46.06
C PHE A 8 -25.13 3.06 -44.69
N GLY A 9 -26.02 3.22 -43.70
CA GLY A 9 -26.02 2.41 -42.48
C GLY A 9 -25.76 3.13 -41.16
N LEU A 10 -26.67 4.04 -40.79
CA LEU A 10 -26.88 4.45 -39.41
C LEU A 10 -27.37 3.24 -38.60
N ILE A 11 -26.58 2.73 -37.66
CA ILE A 11 -27.09 1.98 -36.50
C ILE A 11 -26.52 2.66 -35.25
N LEU A 12 -27.35 3.56 -34.73
CA LEU A 12 -27.27 4.14 -33.41
C LEU A 12 -27.67 3.04 -32.41
N ILE A 13 -26.72 2.53 -31.62
CA ILE A 13 -27.05 1.83 -30.37
C ILE A 13 -26.37 2.63 -29.25
N LEU A 14 -27.14 3.60 -28.73
CA LEU A 14 -26.92 4.20 -27.42
C LEU A 14 -27.26 3.14 -26.37
N SER A 15 -26.26 2.41 -25.90
CA SER A 15 -26.33 1.66 -24.65
C SER A 15 -25.60 2.48 -23.59
N ILE A 16 -26.34 3.38 -22.97
CA ILE A 16 -25.99 3.99 -21.69
C ILE A 16 -26.04 2.86 -20.65
N VAL A 17 -24.89 2.33 -20.30
CA VAL A 17 -24.67 1.69 -19.00
C VAL A 17 -23.67 2.58 -18.28
N SER A 18 -24.22 3.44 -17.43
CA SER A 18 -23.50 4.07 -16.34
C SER A 18 -22.98 2.97 -15.41
N GLY A 19 -21.69 2.94 -15.18
CA GLY A 19 -21.04 2.08 -14.20
C GLY A 19 -19.59 2.49 -14.10
N CYS A 20 -19.20 2.97 -12.92
CA CYS A 20 -17.97 3.68 -12.63
C CYS A 20 -16.68 2.96 -13.08
N GLY A 21 -15.65 3.77 -13.34
CA GLY A 21 -14.32 3.31 -13.64
C GLY A 21 -13.84 2.32 -12.59
N LEU A 22 -13.60 1.10 -13.04
CA LEU A 22 -12.65 0.24 -12.36
C LEU A 22 -11.31 0.61 -12.97
N ILE A 23 -10.57 1.38 -12.19
CA ILE A 23 -9.12 1.52 -12.30
C ILE A 23 -8.62 0.08 -12.50
N THR A 24 -8.06 -0.16 -13.68
CA THR A 24 -7.16 -1.29 -13.85
C THR A 24 -5.96 -0.95 -12.99
N ASP A 25 -6.01 -1.32 -11.72
CA ASP A 25 -4.81 -1.42 -10.91
C ASP A 25 -3.98 -2.48 -11.62
N ALA A 26 -3.07 -1.98 -12.46
CA ALA A 26 -1.84 -2.66 -12.74
C ALA A 26 -1.15 -2.79 -11.39
N PHE A 27 -1.56 -3.80 -10.61
CA PHE A 27 -0.66 -4.46 -9.69
C PHE A 27 0.47 -4.96 -10.58
N SER A 28 1.46 -4.09 -10.72
CA SER A 28 2.79 -4.49 -11.10
C SER A 28 3.12 -5.61 -10.12
N GLU A 29 3.19 -6.85 -10.64
CA GLU A 29 3.77 -7.98 -9.93
C GLU A 29 5.25 -7.62 -9.66
N SER A 30 5.48 -6.73 -8.71
CA SER A 30 6.76 -6.58 -8.08
C SER A 30 6.91 -7.83 -7.22
N PRO A 31 7.96 -8.63 -7.37
CA PRO A 31 8.19 -9.83 -6.56
C PRO A 31 8.54 -9.51 -5.10
N ASN A 32 8.24 -8.30 -4.62
CA ASN A 32 8.64 -7.83 -3.30
C ASN A 32 7.50 -8.14 -2.33
N GLU A 33 7.61 -9.30 -1.71
CA GLU A 33 7.25 -9.61 -0.32
C GLU A 33 6.18 -8.69 0.29
N GLU A 34 4.97 -9.25 0.41
CA GLU A 34 3.72 -8.52 0.71
C GLU A 34 3.66 -8.09 2.18
N ILE A 35 3.49 -6.77 2.40
CA ILE A 35 3.09 -6.26 3.72
C ILE A 35 1.57 -6.25 3.77
N VAL A 36 1.01 -6.97 4.75
CA VAL A 36 -0.42 -7.01 5.03
C VAL A 36 -0.73 -6.16 6.26
N PHE A 37 -1.86 -5.46 6.23
CA PHE A 37 -2.37 -4.70 7.37
C PHE A 37 -3.66 -5.30 7.90
N GLY A 38 -3.95 -5.04 9.16
CA GLY A 38 -5.20 -5.44 9.76
C GLY A 38 -5.35 -5.06 11.23
N THR A 39 -6.47 -5.45 11.81
CA THR A 39 -6.71 -5.31 13.26
C THR A 39 -6.47 -6.64 13.95
N GLY A 40 -6.07 -6.58 15.22
CA GLY A 40 -5.75 -7.76 16.00
C GLY A 40 -5.04 -7.38 17.28
N THR A 41 -4.28 -8.32 17.83
CA THR A 41 -3.41 -8.09 18.98
C THR A 41 -2.01 -8.59 18.64
N PHE A 42 -0.99 -8.04 19.28
CA PHE A 42 0.38 -8.52 19.06
C PHE A 42 0.56 -10.00 19.41
N GLU A 43 -0.22 -10.52 20.38
CA GLU A 43 -0.17 -11.93 20.79
C GLU A 43 -0.85 -12.87 19.78
N GLU A 44 -1.93 -12.42 19.13
CA GLU A 44 -2.75 -13.23 18.23
C GLU A 44 -2.47 -12.96 16.74
N GLY A 45 -1.73 -11.89 16.42
CA GLY A 45 -1.52 -11.42 15.06
C GLY A 45 -2.73 -10.68 14.48
N ILE A 46 -2.77 -10.58 13.16
CA ILE A 46 -3.91 -9.99 12.43
C ILE A 46 -5.11 -10.95 12.50
N ALA A 47 -6.18 -10.50 13.15
CA ALA A 47 -7.47 -11.22 13.21
C ALA A 47 -8.37 -10.84 12.02
N GLU A 48 -8.29 -9.60 11.55
CA GLU A 48 -9.05 -9.09 10.41
C GLU A 48 -8.12 -8.28 9.49
N GLN A 49 -7.82 -8.83 8.31
CA GLN A 49 -7.06 -8.14 7.28
C GLN A 49 -7.90 -7.03 6.65
N LYS A 50 -7.35 -5.82 6.62
CA LYS A 50 -7.93 -4.67 5.93
C LYS A 50 -6.86 -3.62 5.66
N SER A 51 -7.12 -2.71 4.71
CA SER A 51 -6.20 -1.63 4.34
C SER A 51 -6.78 -0.24 4.60
N THR A 52 -7.97 -0.13 5.20
CA THR A 52 -8.60 1.14 5.53
C THR A 52 -8.86 1.21 7.03
N PHE A 53 -8.36 2.26 7.66
CA PHE A 53 -8.41 2.45 9.10
C PHE A 53 -8.96 3.83 9.44
N SER A 54 -9.57 3.98 10.60
CA SER A 54 -9.91 5.31 11.10
C SER A 54 -8.69 6.00 11.71
N GLN A 55 -8.70 7.33 11.81
CA GLN A 55 -7.63 8.10 12.46
C GLN A 55 -7.39 7.71 13.93
N GLU A 56 -8.39 7.11 14.58
CA GLU A 56 -8.34 6.68 15.98
C GLU A 56 -8.02 5.20 16.16
N GLU A 57 -7.97 4.43 15.08
CA GLU A 57 -7.78 2.99 15.13
C GLU A 57 -6.31 2.63 15.11
N ASP A 58 -5.93 1.74 16.02
CA ASP A 58 -4.61 1.10 15.99
C ASP A 58 -4.68 -0.12 15.07
N PHE A 59 -3.59 -0.39 14.36
CA PHE A 59 -3.52 -1.49 13.42
C PHE A 59 -2.13 -2.13 13.42
N LEU A 60 -2.10 -3.38 12.99
CA LEU A 60 -0.89 -4.17 12.86
C LEU A 60 -0.46 -4.19 11.40
N LEU A 61 0.84 -4.27 11.19
CA LEU A 61 1.44 -4.74 9.95
C LEU A 61 1.99 -6.15 10.21
N ASP A 62 1.79 -7.04 9.25
CA ASP A 62 2.40 -8.37 9.19
C ASP A 62 3.12 -8.48 7.84
N ALA A 63 4.42 -8.69 7.89
CA ALA A 63 5.26 -8.80 6.72
C ALA A 63 5.92 -10.18 6.70
N VAL A 64 5.74 -10.91 5.59
CA VAL A 64 6.29 -12.24 5.39
C VAL A 64 7.18 -12.23 4.15
N PHE A 65 8.43 -12.60 4.36
CA PHE A 65 9.49 -12.57 3.36
C PHE A 65 9.85 -14.00 2.94
N SER A 66 10.35 -14.14 1.71
CA SER A 66 10.78 -15.42 1.15
C SER A 66 12.19 -15.80 1.58
N GLU A 67 12.97 -14.81 2.01
CA GLU A 67 14.32 -14.94 2.53
C GLU A 67 14.42 -14.21 3.88
N PRO A 68 15.37 -14.60 4.75
CA PRO A 68 15.59 -13.90 6.01
C PRO A 68 16.09 -12.46 5.78
N PHE A 69 15.97 -11.62 6.81
CA PHE A 69 16.42 -10.23 6.71
C PHE A 69 17.91 -10.08 6.38
N GLU A 70 18.76 -10.96 6.91
CA GLU A 70 20.22 -10.93 6.78
C GLU A 70 20.89 -9.62 7.25
N THR A 71 20.16 -8.81 8.01
CA THR A 71 20.58 -7.55 8.62
C THR A 71 20.14 -7.52 10.07
N THR A 72 20.79 -6.70 10.90
CA THR A 72 20.34 -6.43 12.28
C THR A 72 19.45 -5.20 12.38
N GLU A 73 19.28 -4.46 11.28
CA GLU A 73 18.52 -3.22 11.24
C GLU A 73 17.70 -3.14 9.94
N ILE A 74 16.44 -2.75 10.08
CA ILE A 74 15.53 -2.40 8.99
C ILE A 74 15.05 -0.97 9.15
N GLN A 75 14.75 -0.31 8.04
CA GLN A 75 14.21 1.05 8.01
C GLN A 75 12.78 1.02 7.48
N PHE A 76 11.90 1.76 8.12
CA PHE A 76 10.53 1.99 7.68
C PHE A 76 10.41 3.40 7.13
N SER A 77 9.72 3.55 6.01
CA SER A 77 9.30 4.84 5.47
C SER A 77 7.82 4.81 5.17
N VAL A 78 7.06 5.65 5.87
CA VAL A 78 5.67 5.93 5.53
C VAL A 78 5.64 7.16 4.63
N LEU A 79 5.01 7.02 3.47
CA LEU A 79 4.82 8.08 2.49
C LEU A 79 3.33 8.40 2.40
N LYS A 80 2.99 9.69 2.32
CA LYS A 80 1.64 10.15 2.04
C LYS A 80 1.52 10.44 0.55
N GLU A 81 0.48 9.91 -0.08
CA GLU A 81 0.17 10.22 -1.47
C GLU A 81 -0.71 11.46 -1.55
N SER A 82 -0.28 12.46 -2.32
CA SER A 82 -1.02 13.68 -2.56
C SER A 82 -0.76 14.19 -3.97
N ASN A 83 -1.83 14.43 -4.74
CA ASN A 83 -1.77 15.04 -6.07
C ASN A 83 -0.78 14.37 -7.06
N GLY A 84 -0.60 13.04 -6.97
CA GLY A 84 0.33 12.29 -7.81
C GLY A 84 1.80 12.39 -7.40
N SER A 85 2.07 12.86 -6.19
CA SER A 85 3.38 12.82 -5.53
C SER A 85 3.34 12.02 -4.23
N GLU A 86 4.46 11.40 -3.90
CA GLU A 86 4.71 10.76 -2.61
C GLU A 86 5.58 11.68 -1.75
N GLU A 87 5.11 12.00 -0.56
CA GLU A 87 5.85 12.81 0.42
C GLU A 87 6.17 11.95 1.64
N ILE A 88 7.40 11.99 2.14
CA ILE A 88 7.78 11.28 3.37
C ILE A 88 6.95 11.84 4.53
N TYR A 89 6.11 11.00 5.12
CA TYR A 89 5.30 11.32 6.28
C TYR A 89 6.05 11.01 7.58
N GLN A 90 6.66 9.81 7.66
CA GLN A 90 7.43 9.38 8.82
C GLN A 90 8.51 8.37 8.41
N GLN A 91 9.64 8.39 9.12
CA GLN A 91 10.72 7.41 8.96
C GLN A 91 11.27 7.02 10.32
N TRP A 92 11.58 5.74 10.48
CA TRP A 92 12.26 5.20 11.67
C TRP A 92 13.00 3.91 11.33
N SER A 93 13.89 3.48 12.21
CA SER A 93 14.58 2.19 12.12
C SER A 93 14.16 1.29 13.28
N ASP A 94 14.24 -0.02 13.09
CA ASP A 94 14.11 -0.99 14.17
C ASP A 94 15.19 -2.08 14.09
N THR A 95 15.50 -2.67 15.24
CA THR A 95 16.44 -3.78 15.36
C THR A 95 15.72 -5.10 15.13
N VAL A 96 16.28 -5.95 14.29
CA VAL A 96 15.72 -7.28 13.98
C VAL A 96 16.78 -8.37 14.15
N ASP A 97 16.34 -9.61 14.32
CA ASP A 97 17.22 -10.76 14.19
C ASP A 97 17.47 -11.04 12.69
N PRO A 98 18.74 -11.16 12.25
CA PRO A 98 19.07 -11.42 10.86
C PRO A 98 18.48 -12.71 10.28
N THR A 99 18.03 -13.64 11.12
CA THR A 99 17.45 -14.93 10.71
C THR A 99 15.93 -14.91 10.60
N TRP A 100 15.27 -13.81 10.96
CA TRP A 100 13.82 -13.70 10.82
C TRP A 100 13.39 -13.54 9.36
N GLU A 101 12.31 -14.21 9.01
CA GLU A 101 11.62 -14.14 7.70
C GLU A 101 10.24 -13.45 7.84
N THR A 102 9.86 -13.08 9.07
CA THR A 102 8.55 -12.51 9.38
C THR A 102 8.69 -11.37 10.37
N LEU A 103 7.84 -10.36 10.23
CA LEU A 103 7.73 -9.27 11.18
C LEU A 103 6.26 -8.93 11.41
N LEU A 104 5.82 -9.12 12.66
CA LEU A 104 4.59 -8.51 13.16
C LEU A 104 4.97 -7.23 13.90
N TYR A 105 4.34 -6.11 13.55
CA TYR A 105 4.63 -4.82 14.17
C TYR A 105 3.34 -4.04 14.39
N GLU A 106 3.18 -3.53 15.60
CA GLU A 106 2.05 -2.66 15.93
C GLU A 106 2.43 -1.23 15.54
N PHE A 107 1.65 -0.62 14.65
CA PHE A 107 1.79 0.81 14.38
C PHE A 107 1.38 1.60 15.61
N GLN A 108 2.34 1.84 16.51
CA GLN A 108 2.12 2.73 17.62
C GLN A 108 2.26 4.17 17.13
N ARG A 109 1.25 4.99 17.42
CA ARG A 109 1.33 6.46 17.33
C ARG A 109 2.39 6.96 18.31
N VAL A 110 3.66 6.97 17.92
CA VAL A 110 4.75 7.59 18.68
C VAL A 110 5.36 8.65 17.76
N GLU A 111 5.25 9.96 18.00
CA GLU A 111 5.29 10.67 19.28
C GLU A 111 4.39 11.93 19.30
N ALA A 112 3.88 12.25 20.50
CA ALA A 112 3.46 13.56 21.02
C ALA A 112 2.35 14.39 20.33
N ASP A 113 2.08 14.30 19.03
CA ASP A 113 1.32 15.38 18.34
C ASP A 113 0.36 14.98 17.20
N GLY A 114 0.15 13.72 16.81
CA GLY A 114 -0.68 13.47 15.62
C GLY A 114 -1.29 12.08 15.47
N GLN A 115 -2.60 12.06 15.21
CA GLN A 115 -3.22 10.98 14.45
C GLN A 115 -2.79 11.13 12.99
N PHE A 116 -2.76 10.03 12.22
CA PHE A 116 -2.63 10.14 10.77
C PHE A 116 -3.69 11.11 10.23
N ASP A 117 -3.29 11.99 9.31
CA ASP A 117 -4.27 12.71 8.51
C ASP A 117 -5.04 11.72 7.64
N LYS A 118 -6.24 12.11 7.21
CA LYS A 118 -6.94 11.36 6.17
C LYS A 118 -6.14 11.37 4.87
N GLY A 119 -6.11 10.23 4.19
CA GLY A 119 -5.39 10.08 2.94
C GLY A 119 -4.91 8.66 2.67
N ASN A 120 -4.23 8.50 1.54
CA ASN A 120 -3.60 7.25 1.15
C ASN A 120 -2.12 7.30 1.51
N TYR A 121 -1.61 6.15 1.94
CA TYR A 121 -0.27 5.99 2.47
C TYR A 121 0.37 4.73 1.90
N ILE A 122 1.70 4.81 1.76
CA ILE A 122 2.56 3.69 1.37
C ILE A 122 3.55 3.47 2.50
N LEU A 123 3.61 2.26 3.06
CA LEU A 123 4.71 1.83 3.90
C LEU A 123 5.73 1.10 3.04
N ARG A 124 7.00 1.49 3.17
CA ARG A 124 8.14 0.78 2.59
C ARG A 124 9.10 0.34 3.68
N MET A 125 9.58 -0.89 3.58
CA MET A 125 10.61 -1.47 4.43
C MET A 125 11.91 -1.62 3.64
N TYR A 126 13.03 -1.21 4.22
CA TYR A 126 14.35 -1.27 3.61
C TYR A 126 15.35 -1.99 4.50
N LYS A 127 16.29 -2.71 3.91
CA LYS A 127 17.54 -3.17 4.55
C LYS A 127 18.75 -2.53 3.89
N ASN A 128 19.93 -2.65 4.51
CA ASN A 128 21.21 -2.21 3.93
C ASN A 128 21.15 -0.76 3.39
N ASP A 129 20.55 0.15 4.17
CA ASP A 129 20.31 1.57 3.87
C ASP A 129 19.38 1.91 2.69
N SER A 130 19.14 1.01 1.74
CA SER A 130 18.41 1.36 0.50
C SER A 130 17.75 0.20 -0.24
N GLU A 131 17.96 -1.04 0.18
CA GLU A 131 17.38 -2.22 -0.46
C GLU A 131 15.92 -2.37 -0.02
N LEU A 132 14.97 -2.09 -0.92
CA LEU A 132 13.54 -2.27 -0.66
C LEU A 132 13.22 -3.76 -0.52
N ILE A 133 12.70 -4.15 0.63
CA ILE A 133 12.33 -5.53 0.94
C ILE A 133 10.82 -5.72 1.04
N GLY A 134 10.05 -4.69 1.38
CA GLY A 134 8.60 -4.83 1.48
C GLY A 134 7.89 -3.52 1.20
N GLU A 135 6.69 -3.62 0.63
CA GLU A 135 5.81 -2.48 0.39
C GLU A 135 4.36 -2.86 0.68
N GLY A 136 3.61 -1.92 1.27
CA GLY A 136 2.20 -2.09 1.53
C GLY A 136 1.47 -0.74 1.50
N ASN A 137 0.22 -0.76 1.03
CA ASN A 137 -0.63 0.43 0.94
C ASN A 137 -1.73 0.39 2.00
N PHE A 138 -2.02 1.54 2.61
CA PHE A 138 -3.15 1.70 3.52
C PHE A 138 -3.77 3.11 3.42
N THR A 139 -5.02 3.22 3.84
CA THR A 139 -5.81 4.46 3.80
C THR A 139 -6.32 4.79 5.19
N ILE A 140 -6.32 6.09 5.49
CA ILE A 140 -6.90 6.65 6.72
C ILE A 140 -8.15 7.46 6.35
N GLU A 141 -9.30 7.10 6.93
CA GLU A 141 -10.62 7.71 6.68
C GLU A 141 -11.32 8.28 7.92
#